data_AF-A0A9E0FQ85-F1
#
_entry.id   AF-A0A9E0FQ85-F1
#
_cell.length_a   1.000
_cell.length_b   1.000
_cell.length_c   1.000
_cell.angle_alpha   90.00
_cell.angle_beta   90.00
_cell.angle_gamma   90.00
#
_symmetry.space_group_name_H-M   'P 1'
#
loop_
_entity.id
_entity.type
_entity.pdbx_description
1 polymer ?
#
loop_
_entity_poly.entity_id
_entity_poly.type
_entity_poly.pdbx_seq_one_letter_code
_entity_poly.pdbx_strand_id
1 'polypeptide(L)'
;MTGEEPVFRRAEELANALFGEVWVSLLIARGGDIWRSHDPEGRSSSPDPLGDRVRASGDTVWVEDTLLDPEIAGHPLVTGPPHYRFCAGAPVRLSDGEVIGVFAVVGIEPRAYDTTLAANLDNLAGVIAEACEQARAHQLLVQGKAALRQSQAHLQAMVEAAPAAIMMTDRDMRLIQVSRRFLQESEMAAPDILGRALSEFDQPLFQRLRYAHERCVAGETMRAPQVK
;
A
#
# COMPACT_ATOMS: atom_id res chain seq x y z
N MET A 1 -7.20 -2.62 6.85
CA MET A 1 -7.84 -3.73 7.57
C MET A 1 -8.42 -3.30 8.90
N THR A 2 -9.70 -2.99 8.87
CA THR A 2 -10.62 -3.15 10.00
C THR A 2 -11.31 -4.52 9.84
N GLY A 3 -12.00 -5.02 10.87
CA GLY A 3 -12.75 -6.28 10.82
C GLY A 3 -13.94 -6.29 9.84
N GLU A 4 -14.13 -5.21 9.09
CA GLU A 4 -15.20 -5.03 8.10
C GLU A 4 -14.75 -5.28 6.66
N GLU A 5 -13.47 -5.61 6.41
CA GLU A 5 -13.02 -5.91 5.05
C GLU A 5 -13.71 -7.18 4.50
N PRO A 6 -14.28 -7.12 3.27
CA PRO A 6 -15.04 -8.23 2.69
C PRO A 6 -14.30 -9.57 2.64
N VAL A 7 -12.96 -9.52 2.53
CA VAL A 7 -12.12 -10.72 2.52
C VAL A 7 -12.19 -11.49 3.84
N PHE A 8 -12.22 -10.80 4.99
CA PHE A 8 -12.25 -11.45 6.28
C PHE A 8 -13.59 -12.14 6.51
N ARG A 9 -14.71 -11.44 6.24
CA ARG A 9 -16.05 -12.04 6.34
C ARG A 9 -16.18 -13.29 5.47
N ARG A 10 -15.63 -13.25 4.26
CA ARG A 10 -15.66 -14.40 3.35
C ARG A 10 -14.77 -15.56 3.84
N ALA A 11 -13.61 -15.25 4.41
CA ALA A 11 -12.76 -16.27 5.03
C ALA A 11 -13.43 -16.90 6.26
N GLU A 12 -14.14 -16.10 7.06
CA GLU A 12 -14.95 -16.56 8.20
C GLU A 12 -16.12 -17.45 7.77
N GLU A 13 -16.85 -17.08 6.72
CA GLU A 13 -17.92 -17.90 6.13
C GLU A 13 -17.38 -19.25 5.63
N LEU A 14 -16.24 -19.24 4.94
CA LEU A 14 -15.60 -20.46 4.44
C LEU A 14 -15.04 -21.33 5.56
N ALA A 15 -14.46 -20.72 6.60
CA ALA A 15 -14.01 -21.45 7.78
C ALA A 15 -15.18 -22.14 8.48
N ASN A 16 -16.32 -21.47 8.68
CA ASN A 16 -17.51 -22.10 9.24
C ASN A 16 -18.07 -23.21 8.35
N ALA A 17 -18.04 -23.05 7.02
CA ALA A 17 -18.47 -24.09 6.10
C ALA A 17 -17.58 -25.36 6.15
N LEU A 18 -16.28 -25.20 6.43
CA LEU A 18 -15.32 -26.32 6.50
C LEU A 18 -15.23 -26.96 7.88
N PHE A 19 -15.27 -26.15 8.94
CA PHE A 19 -15.05 -26.58 10.31
C PHE A 19 -16.35 -26.82 11.10
N GLY A 20 -17.50 -26.34 10.61
CA GLY A 20 -18.77 -26.35 11.36
C GLY A 20 -18.89 -25.12 12.26
N GLU A 21 -19.65 -25.23 13.35
CA GLU A 21 -19.80 -24.15 14.33
C GLU A 21 -18.48 -23.93 15.09
N VAL A 22 -17.67 -23.02 14.58
CA VAL A 22 -16.42 -22.58 15.21
C VAL A 22 -16.40 -21.08 15.36
N TRP A 23 -15.69 -20.61 16.39
CA TRP A 23 -15.34 -19.21 16.48
C TRP A 23 -14.07 -18.96 15.66
N VAL A 24 -14.15 -18.04 14.70
CA VAL A 24 -13.01 -17.64 13.87
C VAL A 24 -12.36 -16.43 14.51
N SER A 25 -11.06 -16.23 14.35
CA SER A 25 -10.38 -15.01 14.80
C SER A 25 -9.23 -14.67 13.87
N LEU A 26 -9.07 -13.39 13.55
CA LEU A 26 -7.90 -12.88 12.85
C LEU A 26 -7.14 -11.96 13.77
N LEU A 27 -5.85 -12.26 13.94
CA LEU A 27 -4.91 -11.46 14.70
C LEU A 27 -3.87 -10.89 13.75
N ILE A 28 -3.63 -9.58 13.78
CA ILE A 28 -2.61 -8.91 12.96
C ILE A 28 -1.69 -8.12 13.87
N ALA A 29 -0.38 -8.35 13.76
CA ALA A 29 0.63 -7.56 14.44
C ALA A 29 0.82 -6.23 13.70
N ARG A 30 0.70 -5.11 14.41
CA ARG A 30 0.93 -3.75 13.90
C ARG A 30 1.82 -2.96 14.85
N GLY A 31 3.07 -2.71 14.46
CA GLY A 31 3.93 -1.75 15.15
C GLY A 31 4.18 -2.04 16.63
N GLY A 32 4.09 -3.30 17.06
CA GLY A 32 4.21 -3.74 18.45
C GLY A 32 2.88 -4.08 19.13
N ASP A 33 1.76 -3.64 18.58
CA ASP A 33 0.41 -3.93 19.09
C ASP A 33 -0.26 -5.07 18.30
N ILE A 34 -1.11 -5.86 18.96
CA ILE A 34 -1.88 -6.92 18.33
C ILE A 34 -3.30 -6.42 18.11
N TRP A 35 -3.71 -6.32 16.84
CA TRP A 35 -5.09 -6.09 16.47
C TRP A 35 -5.84 -7.41 16.34
N ARG A 36 -7.06 -7.49 16.87
CA ARG A 36 -7.93 -8.67 16.80
C ARG A 36 -9.25 -8.32 16.12
N SER A 37 -9.76 -9.20 15.27
CA SER A 37 -11.04 -8.98 14.58
C SER A 37 -12.23 -8.79 15.53
N HIS A 38 -12.22 -9.48 16.68
CA HIS A 38 -13.28 -9.43 17.70
C HIS A 38 -13.06 -8.41 18.81
N ASP A 39 -11.88 -7.79 18.86
CA ASP A 39 -11.54 -6.72 19.82
C ASP A 39 -10.73 -5.64 19.08
N PRO A 40 -11.40 -4.87 18.20
CA PRO A 40 -10.71 -3.90 17.35
C PRO A 40 -10.11 -2.73 18.13
N GLU A 41 -10.56 -2.52 19.37
CA GLU A 41 -10.07 -1.48 20.27
C GLU A 41 -8.83 -1.92 21.07
N GLY A 42 -8.41 -3.18 20.92
CA GLY A 42 -7.19 -3.72 21.54
C GLY A 42 -7.23 -3.67 23.07
N ARG A 43 -8.42 -3.72 23.67
CA ARG A 43 -8.58 -3.60 25.13
C ARG A 43 -8.09 -4.86 25.86
N SER A 44 -8.01 -5.98 25.16
CA SER A 44 -7.55 -7.26 25.68
C SER A 44 -6.02 -7.38 25.58
N SER A 45 -5.36 -7.34 26.74
CA SER A 45 -3.95 -7.71 26.91
C SER A 45 -3.74 -9.22 27.12
N SER A 46 -4.77 -10.04 26.87
CA SER A 46 -4.68 -11.49 27.11
C SER A 46 -3.55 -12.11 26.27
N PRO A 47 -2.72 -12.98 26.89
CA PRO A 47 -1.74 -13.79 26.17
C PRO A 47 -2.40 -14.56 25.03
N ASP A 48 -1.69 -14.74 23.94
CA ASP A 48 -2.14 -15.49 22.76
C ASP A 48 -1.17 -16.64 22.46
N PRO A 49 -1.16 -17.70 23.30
CA PRO A 49 -0.19 -18.80 23.17
C PRO A 49 -0.29 -19.52 21.82
N LEU A 50 -1.49 -19.65 21.26
CA LEU A 50 -1.69 -20.22 19.92
C LEU A 50 -1.00 -19.35 18.87
N GLY A 51 -1.31 -18.05 18.83
CA GLY A 51 -0.72 -17.18 17.83
C GLY A 51 0.78 -16.97 18.03
N ASP A 52 1.29 -17.00 19.25
CA ASP A 52 2.74 -16.99 19.53
C ASP A 52 3.43 -18.22 18.92
N ARG A 53 2.84 -19.41 19.06
CA ARG A 53 3.37 -20.64 18.44
C ARG A 53 3.33 -20.60 16.91
N VAL A 54 2.24 -20.10 16.33
CA VAL A 54 2.13 -19.94 14.86
C VAL A 54 3.16 -18.93 14.35
N ARG A 55 3.34 -17.79 15.04
CA ARG A 55 4.34 -16.79 14.66
C ARG A 55 5.78 -17.31 14.80
N ALA A 56 6.06 -18.08 15.86
CA ALA A 56 7.39 -18.61 16.13
C ALA A 56 7.79 -19.74 15.16
N SER A 57 6.86 -20.64 14.83
CA SER A 57 7.10 -21.73 13.86
C SER A 57 7.00 -21.25 12.42
N GLY A 58 6.07 -20.34 12.14
CA GLY A 58 5.62 -20.03 10.79
C GLY A 58 4.75 -21.14 10.18
N ASP A 59 4.32 -22.14 10.95
CA ASP A 59 3.54 -23.25 10.45
C ASP A 59 2.14 -23.26 11.08
N THR A 60 1.22 -23.99 10.44
CA THR A 60 -0.10 -24.23 11.02
C THR A 60 0.04 -25.03 12.31
N VAL A 61 -0.54 -24.52 13.39
CA VAL A 61 -0.56 -25.16 14.71
C VAL A 61 -1.96 -25.71 14.97
N TRP A 62 -2.03 -26.95 15.43
CA TRP A 62 -3.27 -27.64 15.75
C TRP A 62 -3.24 -28.19 17.17
N VAL A 63 -4.24 -27.86 17.97
CA VAL A 63 -4.41 -28.31 19.35
C VAL A 63 -5.72 -29.06 19.45
N GLU A 64 -5.61 -30.39 19.53
CA GLU A 64 -6.77 -31.28 19.47
C GLU A 64 -7.70 -31.13 20.68
N ASP A 65 -7.11 -30.99 21.87
CA ASP A 65 -7.81 -30.72 23.12
C ASP A 65 -7.02 -29.68 23.95
N THR A 66 -7.58 -28.48 24.10
CA THR A 66 -6.96 -27.37 24.85
C THR A 66 -6.74 -27.69 26.31
N LEU A 67 -7.51 -28.62 26.92
CA LEU A 67 -7.29 -29.04 28.30
C LEU A 67 -6.05 -29.92 28.48
N LEU A 68 -5.56 -30.52 27.40
CA LEU A 68 -4.36 -31.35 27.41
C LEU A 68 -3.10 -30.55 27.06
N ASP A 69 -3.26 -29.32 26.58
CA ASP A 69 -2.15 -28.44 26.23
C ASP A 69 -1.73 -27.60 27.44
N PRO A 70 -0.52 -27.78 28.01
CA PRO A 70 -0.10 -27.10 29.24
C PRO A 70 -0.03 -25.58 29.13
N GLU A 71 0.19 -25.02 27.93
CA GLU A 71 0.31 -23.58 27.71
C GLU A 71 -1.05 -22.91 27.52
N ILE A 72 -2.06 -23.67 27.06
CA ILE A 72 -3.38 -23.16 26.70
C ILE A 72 -4.46 -23.53 27.74
N ALA A 73 -4.31 -24.63 28.49
CA ALA A 73 -5.33 -25.14 29.41
C ALA A 73 -5.77 -24.14 30.49
N GLY A 74 -4.86 -23.25 30.92
CA GLY A 74 -5.14 -22.20 31.90
C GLY A 74 -5.75 -20.92 31.32
N HIS A 75 -5.93 -20.83 30.00
CA HIS A 75 -6.42 -19.63 29.34
C HIS A 75 -7.89 -19.35 29.72
N PRO A 76 -8.32 -18.09 29.98
CA PRO A 76 -9.68 -17.78 30.43
C PRO A 76 -10.79 -18.30 29.52
N LEU A 77 -10.54 -18.37 28.21
CA LEU A 77 -11.51 -18.90 27.23
C LEU A 77 -11.62 -20.44 27.22
N VAL A 78 -10.70 -21.14 27.90
CA VAL A 78 -10.75 -22.59 28.14
C VAL A 78 -11.38 -22.88 29.49
N THR A 79 -10.95 -22.19 30.54
CA THR A 79 -11.43 -22.42 31.91
C THR A 79 -12.82 -21.83 32.18
N GLY A 80 -13.20 -20.76 31.47
CA GLY A 80 -14.50 -20.11 31.57
C GLY A 80 -15.38 -20.37 30.34
N PRO A 81 -16.68 -20.04 30.40
CA PRO A 81 -17.56 -20.15 29.24
C PRO A 81 -17.00 -19.39 28.02
N PRO A 82 -17.05 -19.96 26.80
CA PRO A 82 -17.81 -21.17 26.43
C PRO A 82 -17.05 -22.50 26.61
N HIS A 83 -15.90 -22.50 27.30
CA HIS A 83 -15.05 -23.69 27.52
C HIS A 83 -14.49 -24.28 26.22
N TYR A 84 -13.74 -23.48 25.45
CA TYR A 84 -13.15 -23.98 24.21
C TYR A 84 -12.27 -25.21 24.45
N ARG A 85 -12.43 -26.20 23.58
CA ARG A 85 -11.74 -27.49 23.61
C ARG A 85 -10.83 -27.72 22.42
N PHE A 86 -11.04 -27.03 21.31
CA PHE A 86 -10.22 -27.17 20.12
C PHE A 86 -9.71 -25.80 19.68
N CYS A 87 -8.47 -25.72 19.21
CA CYS A 87 -8.02 -24.56 18.45
C CYS A 87 -6.99 -24.93 17.38
N ALA A 88 -7.04 -24.23 16.26
CA ALA A 88 -6.04 -24.29 15.22
C ALA A 88 -5.77 -22.90 14.67
N GLY A 89 -4.52 -22.63 14.28
CA GLY A 89 -4.13 -21.34 13.72
C GLY A 89 -3.15 -21.52 12.57
N ALA A 90 -3.34 -20.73 11.52
CA ALA A 90 -2.44 -20.67 10.38
C ALA A 90 -1.83 -19.27 10.23
N PRO A 91 -0.59 -19.16 9.74
CA PRO A 91 0.11 -17.89 9.60
C PRO A 91 -0.46 -17.07 8.43
N VAL A 92 -0.74 -15.79 8.67
CA VAL A 92 -0.98 -14.83 7.58
C VAL A 92 0.40 -14.35 7.11
N ARG A 93 0.93 -15.05 6.11
CA ARG A 93 2.30 -14.86 5.60
C ARG A 93 2.30 -14.09 4.28
N LEU A 94 3.04 -12.99 4.23
CA LEU A 94 3.27 -12.20 3.03
C LEU A 94 4.24 -12.91 2.07
N SER A 95 4.26 -12.44 0.82
CA SER A 95 5.12 -12.99 -0.24
C SER A 95 6.62 -12.86 0.03
N ASP A 96 7.04 -11.93 0.91
CA ASP A 96 8.42 -11.77 1.37
C ASP A 96 8.80 -12.71 2.54
N GLY A 97 7.85 -13.54 3.00
CA GLY A 97 8.01 -14.49 4.09
C GLY A 97 7.67 -13.93 5.48
N GLU A 98 7.37 -12.64 5.60
CA GLU A 98 6.95 -12.00 6.85
C GLU A 98 5.59 -12.56 7.31
N VAL A 99 5.51 -13.00 8.58
CA VAL A 99 4.24 -13.40 9.20
C VAL A 99 3.64 -12.18 9.90
N ILE A 100 2.63 -11.58 9.28
CA ILE A 100 1.98 -10.37 9.79
C ILE A 100 0.82 -10.66 10.74
N GLY A 101 0.43 -11.93 10.88
CA GLY A 101 -0.74 -12.29 11.67
C GLY A 101 -1.01 -13.79 11.73
N VAL A 102 -2.13 -14.12 12.37
CA VAL A 102 -2.62 -15.49 12.57
C VAL A 102 -4.12 -15.52 12.29
N PHE A 103 -4.53 -16.46 11.43
CA PHE A 103 -5.93 -16.79 11.21
C PHE A 103 -6.25 -18.06 11.98
N ALA A 104 -7.14 -17.96 12.97
CA ALA A 104 -7.43 -19.02 13.92
C ALA A 104 -8.90 -19.43 13.92
N VAL A 105 -9.13 -20.71 14.21
CA VAL A 105 -10.44 -21.30 14.46
C VAL A 105 -10.44 -21.96 15.83
N VAL A 106 -11.54 -21.83 16.56
CA VAL A 106 -11.68 -22.31 17.94
C VAL A 106 -13.04 -22.98 18.11
N GLY A 107 -13.08 -24.16 18.71
CA GLY A 107 -14.30 -24.95 18.91
C GLY A 107 -14.48 -25.41 20.35
N ILE A 108 -15.72 -25.78 20.71
CA ILE A 108 -16.06 -26.28 22.06
C ILE A 108 -16.00 -27.82 22.18
N GLU A 109 -15.72 -28.52 21.07
CA GLU A 109 -15.50 -29.96 21.04
C GLU A 109 -14.04 -30.26 20.63
N PRO A 110 -13.35 -31.23 21.27
CA PRO A 110 -12.04 -31.67 20.82
C PRO A 110 -12.07 -32.16 19.37
N ARG A 111 -10.96 -31.98 18.64
CA ARG A 111 -10.87 -32.39 17.24
C ARG A 111 -9.50 -32.97 16.91
N ALA A 112 -9.48 -34.23 16.50
CA ALA A 112 -8.27 -34.90 16.02
C ALA A 112 -7.66 -34.16 14.82
N TYR A 113 -6.34 -34.23 14.67
CA TYR A 113 -5.64 -33.61 13.56
C TYR A 113 -6.16 -34.13 12.22
N ASP A 114 -6.54 -33.19 11.35
CA ASP A 114 -6.99 -33.46 9.99
C ASP A 114 -6.12 -32.68 9.01
N THR A 115 -5.38 -33.40 8.17
CA THR A 115 -4.46 -32.83 7.19
C THR A 115 -5.17 -31.96 6.15
N THR A 116 -6.41 -32.30 5.79
CA THR A 116 -7.19 -31.56 4.79
C THR A 116 -7.68 -30.25 5.38
N LEU A 117 -8.21 -30.28 6.60
CA LEU A 117 -8.63 -29.07 7.30
C LEU A 117 -7.45 -28.15 7.62
N ALA A 118 -6.31 -28.70 8.04
CA ALA A 118 -5.09 -27.92 8.27
C ALA A 118 -4.60 -27.22 7.00
N ALA A 119 -4.57 -27.92 5.86
CA ALA A 119 -4.22 -27.34 4.57
C ALA A 119 -5.23 -26.26 4.12
N ASN A 120 -6.52 -26.47 4.37
CA ASN A 120 -7.54 -25.47 4.06
C ASN A 120 -7.43 -24.22 4.94
N LEU A 121 -7.08 -24.37 6.22
CA LEU A 121 -6.86 -23.23 7.11
C LEU A 121 -5.67 -22.38 6.64
N ASP A 122 -4.59 -23.04 6.21
CA ASP A 122 -3.42 -22.38 5.62
C ASP A 122 -3.78 -21.64 4.33
N ASN A 123 -4.53 -22.29 3.43
CA ASN A 123 -5.02 -21.64 2.20
C ASN A 123 -5.89 -20.40 2.49
N LEU A 124 -6.78 -20.46 3.49
CA LEU A 124 -7.60 -19.31 3.89
C LEU A 124 -6.72 -18.18 4.45
N ALA A 125 -5.70 -18.49 5.24
CA ALA A 125 -4.73 -17.50 5.71
C ALA A 125 -3.94 -16.87 4.55
N GLY A 126 -3.59 -17.65 3.54
CA GLY A 126 -2.97 -17.17 2.29
C GLY A 126 -3.85 -16.18 1.53
N VAL A 127 -5.16 -16.46 1.38
CA VAL A 127 -6.11 -15.52 0.75
C VAL A 127 -6.18 -14.19 1.51
N ILE A 128 -6.15 -14.23 2.84
CA ILE A 128 -6.10 -13.02 3.66
C ILE A 128 -4.79 -12.26 3.40
N ALA A 129 -3.66 -12.96 3.35
CA ALA A 129 -2.35 -12.34 3.09
C ALA A 129 -2.31 -11.64 1.72
N GLU A 130 -2.78 -12.29 0.65
CA GLU A 130 -2.86 -11.70 -0.69
C GLU A 130 -3.70 -10.41 -0.69
N ALA A 131 -4.83 -10.41 0.02
CA ALA A 131 -5.67 -9.22 0.13
C ALA A 131 -4.97 -8.09 0.92
N CYS A 132 -4.21 -8.41 1.97
CA CYS A 132 -3.37 -7.43 2.68
C CYS A 132 -2.37 -6.76 1.74
N GLU A 133 -1.66 -7.55 0.93
CA GLU A 133 -0.67 -7.06 -0.03
C GLU A 133 -1.32 -6.18 -1.09
N GLN A 134 -2.43 -6.63 -1.65
CA GLN A 134 -3.18 -5.87 -2.64
C GLN A 134 -3.66 -4.53 -2.07
N ALA A 135 -4.18 -4.51 -0.85
CA ALA A 135 -4.61 -3.29 -0.18
C ALA A 135 -3.43 -2.33 0.04
N ARG A 136 -2.28 -2.83 0.51
CA ARG A 136 -1.06 -2.04 0.72
C ARG A 136 -0.52 -1.47 -0.59
N ALA A 137 -0.43 -2.28 -1.64
CA ALA A 137 0.01 -1.84 -2.97
C ALA A 137 -0.92 -0.75 -3.53
N HIS A 138 -2.24 -0.92 -3.38
CA HIS A 138 -3.20 0.09 -3.81
C HIS A 138 -3.03 1.42 -3.04
N GLN A 139 -2.85 1.36 -1.72
CA GLN A 139 -2.61 2.55 -0.90
C GLN A 139 -1.33 3.28 -1.30
N LEU A 140 -0.23 2.56 -1.53
CA LEU A 140 1.03 3.15 -2.01
C LEU A 140 0.86 3.83 -3.37
N LEU A 141 0.13 3.22 -4.30
CA LEU A 141 -0.17 3.83 -5.59
C LEU A 141 -1.00 5.11 -5.45
N VAL A 142 -2.01 5.11 -4.58
CA VAL A 142 -2.84 6.30 -4.32
C VAL A 142 -2.01 7.42 -3.71
N GLN A 143 -1.18 7.12 -2.71
CA GLN A 143 -0.28 8.08 -2.07
C GLN A 143 0.76 8.64 -3.05
N GLY A 144 1.40 7.79 -3.85
CA GLY A 144 2.36 8.21 -4.86
C GLY A 144 1.75 9.13 -5.92
N LYS A 145 0.52 8.82 -6.38
CA LYS A 145 -0.23 9.71 -7.28
C LYS A 145 -0.55 11.06 -6.64
N ALA A 146 -0.94 11.07 -5.36
CA ALA A 146 -1.22 12.31 -4.64
C ALA A 146 0.05 13.16 -4.47
N ALA A 147 1.16 12.55 -4.07
CA ALA A 147 2.45 13.22 -3.92
C ALA A 147 2.96 13.80 -5.26
N LEU A 148 2.83 13.05 -6.36
CA LEU A 148 3.19 13.54 -7.70
C LEU A 148 2.34 14.75 -8.11
N ARG A 149 1.01 14.68 -7.90
CA ARG A 149 0.11 15.81 -8.18
C ARG A 149 0.46 17.03 -7.35
N GLN A 150 0.80 16.85 -6.07
CA GLN A 150 1.22 17.94 -5.19
C GLN A 150 2.52 18.58 -5.69
N SER A 151 3.51 17.76 -6.06
CA SER A 151 4.77 18.25 -6.62
C SER A 151 4.57 19.01 -7.93
N GLN A 152 3.72 18.49 -8.82
CA GLN A 152 3.38 19.16 -10.09
C GLN A 152 2.68 20.50 -9.85
N ALA A 153 1.70 20.55 -8.93
CA ALA A 153 1.01 21.78 -8.57
C ALA A 153 1.96 22.82 -7.97
N HIS A 154 2.91 22.38 -7.13
CA HIS A 154 3.90 23.28 -6.53
C HIS A 154 4.84 23.88 -7.58
N LEU A 155 5.36 23.06 -8.50
CA LEU A 155 6.19 23.53 -9.61
C LEU A 155 5.42 24.47 -10.54
N GLN A 156 4.17 24.14 -10.87
CA GLN A 156 3.34 25.01 -11.69
C GLN A 156 3.10 26.36 -10.99
N ALA A 157 2.79 26.36 -9.69
CA ALA A 157 2.62 27.60 -8.94
C ALA A 157 3.89 28.46 -8.91
N MET A 158 5.08 27.86 -8.80
CA MET A 158 6.34 28.59 -8.91
C MET A 158 6.53 29.21 -10.30
N VAL A 159 6.27 28.45 -11.37
CA VAL A 159 6.38 28.94 -12.75
C VAL A 159 5.38 30.07 -13.02
N GLU A 160 4.16 29.97 -12.50
CA GLU A 160 3.12 31.00 -12.64
C GLU A 160 3.42 32.27 -11.84
N ALA A 161 4.00 32.13 -10.64
CA ALA A 161 4.36 33.28 -9.80
C ALA A 161 5.70 33.93 -10.20
N ALA A 162 6.51 33.26 -11.02
CA ALA A 162 7.81 33.78 -11.44
C ALA A 162 7.63 35.11 -12.21
N PRO A 163 8.38 36.17 -11.88
CA PRO A 163 8.31 37.43 -12.59
C PRO A 163 9.04 37.40 -13.95
N ALA A 164 9.20 36.22 -14.55
CA ALA A 164 9.90 36.00 -15.80
C ALA A 164 9.06 35.16 -16.76
N ALA A 165 9.14 35.48 -18.05
CA ALA A 165 8.68 34.59 -19.11
C ALA A 165 9.59 33.34 -19.15
N ILE A 166 8.98 32.17 -18.95
CA ILE A 166 9.69 30.88 -18.93
C ILE A 166 9.21 30.06 -20.12
N MET A 167 10.14 29.51 -20.87
CA MET A 167 9.92 28.61 -22.00
C MET A 167 10.91 27.45 -21.88
N MET A 168 10.43 26.25 -22.16
CA MET A 168 11.22 25.04 -22.26
C MET A 168 11.06 24.47 -23.67
N THR A 169 12.19 24.12 -24.30
CA THR A 169 12.23 23.52 -25.63
C THR A 169 12.98 22.19 -25.63
N ASP A 170 12.75 21.37 -26.64
CA ASP A 170 13.66 20.26 -26.97
C ASP A 170 14.92 20.77 -27.71
N ARG A 171 15.76 19.82 -28.17
CA ARG A 171 16.99 20.13 -28.92
C ARG A 171 16.75 20.72 -30.31
N ASP A 172 15.54 20.59 -30.84
CA ASP A 172 15.14 21.16 -32.13
C ASP A 172 14.37 22.47 -31.94
N MET A 173 14.42 23.07 -30.74
CA MET A 173 13.72 24.31 -30.36
C MET A 173 12.20 24.22 -30.49
N ARG A 174 11.63 23.01 -30.33
CA ARG A 174 10.18 22.80 -30.24
C ARG A 174 9.71 23.03 -28.82
N LEU A 175 8.61 23.75 -28.66
CA LEU A 175 8.07 24.15 -27.35
C LEU A 175 7.56 22.93 -26.58
N ILE A 176 8.18 22.58 -25.45
CA ILE A 176 7.71 21.51 -24.54
C ILE A 176 6.78 22.10 -23.48
N GLN A 177 7.11 23.28 -22.97
CA GLN A 177 6.33 23.96 -21.94
C GLN A 177 6.57 25.47 -22.01
N VAL A 178 5.53 26.25 -21.72
CA VAL A 178 5.62 27.71 -21.59
C VAL A 178 4.85 28.16 -20.37
N SER A 179 5.35 29.20 -19.68
CA SER A 179 4.60 29.83 -18.59
C SER A 179 3.50 30.74 -19.13
N ARG A 180 2.46 30.98 -18.33
CA ARG A 180 1.42 31.95 -18.67
C ARG A 180 1.98 33.35 -18.93
N ARG A 181 3.02 33.73 -18.19
CA ARG A 181 3.70 35.02 -18.38
C ARG A 181 4.38 35.12 -19.75
N PHE A 182 5.04 34.05 -20.22
CA PHE A 182 5.57 34.00 -21.59
C PHE A 182 4.45 34.23 -22.61
N LEU A 183 3.31 33.55 -22.47
CA LEU A 183 2.16 33.72 -23.35
C LEU A 183 1.56 35.14 -23.33
N GLN A 184 1.55 35.81 -22.19
CA GLN A 184 1.04 37.19 -22.05
C GLN A 184 1.99 38.25 -22.61
N GLU A 185 3.29 38.05 -22.42
CA GLU A 185 4.33 38.97 -22.91
C GLU A 185 4.64 38.74 -24.39
N SER A 186 4.46 37.50 -24.87
CA SER A 186 4.53 37.18 -26.28
C SER A 186 3.23 37.55 -26.98
N GLU A 187 3.29 38.01 -28.23
CA GLU A 187 2.09 38.19 -29.06
C GLU A 187 1.51 36.84 -29.56
N MET A 188 1.93 35.71 -28.97
CA MET A 188 1.55 34.36 -29.38
C MET A 188 0.26 33.92 -28.69
N ALA A 189 -0.88 34.19 -29.32
CA ALA A 189 -2.17 33.65 -28.92
C ALA A 189 -2.52 32.43 -29.79
N ALA A 190 -2.02 31.24 -29.45
CA ALA A 190 -2.47 30.00 -30.09
C ALA A 190 -2.78 28.92 -29.06
N PRO A 191 -3.96 28.26 -29.13
CA PRO A 191 -4.34 27.20 -28.21
C PRO A 191 -3.54 25.88 -28.39
N ASP A 192 -2.60 25.82 -29.34
CA ASP A 192 -1.85 24.60 -29.66
C ASP A 192 -0.40 24.92 -30.10
N ILE A 193 0.40 25.45 -29.17
CA ILE A 193 1.81 25.82 -29.41
C ILE A 193 2.81 24.73 -28.98
N LEU A 194 2.40 23.79 -28.14
CA LEU A 194 3.28 22.74 -27.64
C LEU A 194 3.61 21.74 -28.77
N GLY A 195 4.86 21.28 -28.84
CA GLY A 195 5.40 20.40 -29.90
C GLY A 195 5.78 21.13 -31.20
N ARG A 196 5.42 22.39 -31.36
CA ARG A 196 5.72 23.19 -32.55
C ARG A 196 7.02 23.99 -32.39
N ALA A 197 7.69 24.25 -33.50
CA ALA A 197 8.97 24.96 -33.47
C ALA A 197 8.75 26.44 -33.12
N LEU A 198 9.59 27.01 -32.24
CA LEU A 198 9.50 28.43 -31.87
C LEU A 198 9.52 29.37 -33.09
N SER A 199 10.23 28.99 -34.14
CA SER A 199 10.31 29.75 -35.41
C SER A 199 8.96 29.94 -36.11
N GLU A 200 7.97 29.07 -35.84
CA GLU A 200 6.63 29.17 -36.42
C GLU A 200 5.80 30.32 -35.84
N PHE A 201 6.21 30.85 -34.68
CA PHE A 201 5.46 31.87 -33.95
C PHE A 201 6.23 33.18 -33.81
N ASP A 202 7.54 33.12 -33.56
CA ASP A 202 8.39 34.30 -33.43
C ASP A 202 9.78 34.04 -34.01
N GLN A 203 9.90 34.38 -35.29
CA GLN A 203 11.12 34.20 -36.05
C GLN A 203 12.27 35.11 -35.57
N PRO A 204 12.04 36.40 -35.22
CA PRO A 204 13.05 37.23 -34.58
C PRO A 204 13.62 36.65 -33.27
N LEU A 205 12.76 36.18 -32.37
CA LEU A 205 13.17 35.56 -31.10
C LEU A 205 13.92 34.25 -31.36
N PHE A 206 13.42 33.41 -32.27
CA PHE A 206 14.09 32.18 -32.67
C PHE A 206 15.52 32.43 -33.15
N GLN A 207 15.74 33.43 -34.02
CA GLN A 207 17.09 33.73 -34.51
C GLN A 207 18.03 34.23 -33.39
N ARG A 208 17.52 35.04 -32.46
CA ARG A 208 18.30 35.47 -31.27
C ARG A 208 18.70 34.29 -30.39
N LEU A 209 17.78 33.37 -30.13
CA LEU A 209 18.01 32.26 -29.21
C LEU A 209 18.77 31.11 -29.86
N ARG A 210 18.62 30.87 -31.17
CA ARG A 210 19.28 29.79 -31.90
C ARG A 210 20.80 29.83 -31.74
N TYR A 211 21.41 31.00 -31.86
CA TYR A 211 22.86 31.16 -31.67
C TYR A 211 23.32 30.72 -30.26
N ALA A 212 22.56 31.11 -29.23
CA ALA A 212 22.88 30.72 -27.86
C ALA A 212 22.58 29.23 -27.61
N HIS A 213 21.49 28.72 -28.16
CA HIS A 213 21.05 27.34 -28.04
C HIS A 213 22.08 26.37 -28.64
N GLU A 214 22.57 26.62 -29.86
CA GLU A 214 23.57 25.78 -30.54
C GLU A 214 24.84 25.59 -29.67
N ARG A 215 25.31 26.65 -29.02
CA ARG A 215 26.49 26.62 -28.14
C ARG A 215 26.22 25.97 -26.79
N CYS A 216 25.07 26.28 -26.18
CA CYS A 216 24.67 25.66 -24.90
C CYS A 216 24.46 24.15 -25.04
N VAL A 217 23.86 23.68 -26.14
CA VAL A 217 23.70 22.24 -26.41
C VAL A 217 25.04 21.55 -26.67
N ALA A 218 26.04 22.26 -27.18
CA ALA A 218 27.42 21.77 -27.30
C ALA A 218 28.19 21.74 -25.96
N GLY A 219 27.55 22.12 -24.84
CA GLY A 219 28.13 22.10 -23.50
C GLY A 219 28.78 23.41 -23.07
N GLU A 220 28.69 24.47 -23.87
CA GLU A 220 29.25 25.78 -23.50
C GLU A 220 28.31 26.53 -22.55
N THR A 221 28.86 27.19 -21.52
CA THR A 221 28.07 28.07 -20.64
C THR A 221 28.09 29.50 -21.16
N MET A 222 26.93 30.04 -21.53
CA MET A 222 26.80 31.44 -21.93
C MET A 222 26.31 32.33 -20.79
N ARG A 223 26.90 33.52 -20.67
CA ARG A 223 26.47 34.55 -19.71
C ARG A 223 26.16 35.84 -20.47
N ALA A 224 25.05 36.49 -20.12
CA ALA A 224 24.69 37.80 -20.65
C ALA A 224 24.48 38.80 -19.49
N PRO A 225 24.84 40.09 -19.66
CA PRO A 225 24.64 41.12 -18.65
C PRO A 225 23.15 41.50 -18.58
N GLN A 226 22.46 40.98 -17.56
CA GLN A 226 21.07 41.26 -17.14
C GLN A 226 19.96 41.16 -18.21
N VAL A 227 18.95 40.36 -17.89
CA VAL A 227 17.63 40.42 -18.53
C VAL A 227 16.99 41.74 -18.08
N LYS A 228 16.77 42.69 -19.00
CA LYS A 228 15.96 43.89 -18.76
C LYS A 228 14.49 43.52 -18.73
#